data_AF-A0A2M4AZL2-F1
#
_entry.id   AF-A0A2M4AZL2-F1
#
_cell.length_a   1.000
_cell.length_b   1.000
_cell.length_c   1.000
_cell.angle_alpha   90.00
_cell.angle_beta   90.00
_cell.angle_gamma   90.00
#
_symmetry.space_group_name_H-M   'P 1'
#
loop_
_entity.id
_entity.type
_entity.pdbx_description
1 polymer ?
#
loop_
_entity_poly.entity_id
_entity_poly.type
_entity_poly.pdbx_seq_one_letter_code
_entity_poly.pdbx_strand_id
1 'polypeptide(L)'
;RKRLCGICGALVYDLTVHTRSHTKENLLKCPHCPVQMACASNLLRHVHTVHEKIAVKSCEPCGKGFTTKSGYISHMRTHHNIGDQYQCEICKKIFNHASGRREHIQRMHFAEYKYECQICPKKFKDRNA
;
A
#
# COMPACT_ATOMS: atom_id res chain seq x y z
N ARG A 1 2.69 25.23 2.19
CA ARG A 1 2.88 25.38 0.73
C ARG A 1 3.82 24.29 0.24
N LYS A 2 3.52 23.59 -0.87
CA LYS A 2 4.44 22.60 -1.42
C LYS A 2 5.61 23.28 -2.17
N ARG A 3 6.79 22.66 -2.15
CA ARG A 3 8.04 23.13 -2.76
C ARG A 3 8.60 22.06 -3.69
N LEU A 4 9.20 22.47 -4.79
CA LEU A 4 9.80 21.56 -5.76
C LEU A 4 11.13 21.03 -5.24
N CYS A 5 11.36 19.73 -5.31
CA CYS A 5 12.66 19.12 -5.03
C CYS A 5 13.63 19.34 -6.20
N GLY A 6 14.80 19.92 -5.93
CA GLY A 6 15.84 20.11 -6.95
C GLY A 6 16.53 18.82 -7.41
N ILE A 7 16.38 17.71 -6.68
CA ILE A 7 17.03 16.43 -7.03
C ILE A 7 16.14 15.59 -7.94
N CYS A 8 14.85 15.46 -7.62
CA CYS A 8 13.93 14.57 -8.33
C CYS A 8 12.70 15.27 -8.93
N GLY A 9 12.58 16.59 -8.80
CA GLY A 9 11.42 17.34 -9.29
C GLY A 9 10.12 17.07 -8.52
N ALA A 10 10.14 16.33 -7.41
CA ALA A 10 8.92 16.04 -6.65
C ALA A 10 8.42 17.29 -5.91
N LEU A 11 7.11 17.52 -5.95
CA LEU A 11 6.46 18.61 -5.21
C LEU A 11 6.12 18.14 -3.79
N VAL A 12 6.87 18.62 -2.79
CA VAL A 12 6.83 18.13 -1.39
C VAL A 12 6.50 19.23 -0.39
N TYR A 13 5.88 18.87 0.75
CA TYR A 13 5.57 19.86 1.80
C TYR A 13 6.81 20.25 2.62
N ASP A 14 7.61 19.26 2.98
CA ASP A 14 8.83 19.45 3.75
C ASP A 14 10.03 19.01 2.91
N LEU A 15 10.78 20.00 2.41
CA LEU A 15 11.95 19.75 1.59
C LEU A 15 13.07 19.13 2.41
N THR A 16 13.22 19.53 3.67
CA THR A 16 14.29 19.07 4.58
C THR A 16 14.11 17.61 4.95
N VAL A 17 12.89 17.19 5.27
CA VAL A 17 12.60 15.78 5.55
C VAL A 17 12.67 14.95 4.26
N HIS A 18 12.20 15.50 3.14
CA HIS A 18 12.27 14.81 1.86
C HIS A 18 13.71 14.57 1.39
N THR A 19 14.61 15.55 1.50
CA THR A 19 16.00 15.40 1.03
C THR A 19 16.74 14.27 1.74
N ARG A 20 16.36 13.93 2.98
CA ARG A 20 16.91 12.77 3.70
C ARG A 20 16.65 11.44 3.00
N SER A 21 15.62 11.32 2.17
CA SER A 21 15.41 10.09 1.38
C SER A 21 16.42 9.94 0.23
N HIS A 22 17.01 11.05 -0.22
CA HIS A 22 18.03 11.05 -1.26
C HIS A 22 19.42 10.82 -0.66
N THR A 23 19.77 11.56 0.38
CA THR A 23 21.12 11.50 0.97
C THR A 23 21.30 10.33 1.93
N LYS A 24 20.20 9.81 2.52
CA LYS A 24 20.21 8.84 3.63
C LYS A 24 20.97 9.33 4.87
N GLU A 25 21.27 10.62 4.94
CA GLU A 25 21.92 11.24 6.08
C GLU A 25 20.87 11.76 7.07
N ASN A 26 21.27 11.94 8.33
CA ASN A 26 20.42 12.50 9.39
C ASN A 26 19.07 11.78 9.55
N LEU A 27 19.04 10.48 9.29
CA LEU A 27 17.89 9.63 9.56
C LEU A 27 17.75 9.41 11.07
N LEU A 28 16.51 9.35 11.53
CA LEU A 28 16.19 9.09 12.93
C LEU A 28 16.23 7.59 13.17
N LYS A 29 17.01 7.16 14.16
CA LYS A 29 17.21 5.74 14.49
C LYS A 29 16.11 5.25 15.44
N CYS A 30 15.60 4.05 15.19
CA CYS A 30 14.74 3.37 16.15
C CYS A 30 15.55 2.93 17.38
N PRO A 31 15.04 3.14 18.61
CA PRO A 31 15.74 2.72 19.82
C PRO A 31 15.72 1.20 20.04
N HIS A 32 14.89 0.44 19.32
CA HIS A 32 14.70 -0.99 19.54
C HIS A 32 15.19 -1.88 18.38
N CYS A 33 15.49 -1.31 17.21
CA CYS A 33 15.98 -2.08 16.06
C CYS A 33 16.80 -1.22 15.08
N PRO A 34 17.48 -1.84 14.09
CA PRO A 34 18.32 -1.10 13.13
C PRO A 34 17.56 -0.16 12.17
N VAL A 35 16.23 -0.12 12.20
CA VAL A 35 15.42 0.70 11.29
C VAL A 35 15.68 2.19 11.49
N GLN A 36 15.83 2.91 10.39
CA GLN A 36 15.99 4.36 10.38
C GLN A 36 14.94 5.01 9.48
N MET A 37 14.46 6.19 9.86
CA MET A 37 13.40 6.89 9.13
C MET A 37 13.70 8.38 8.98
N ALA A 38 13.29 8.94 7.84
CA ALA A 38 13.50 10.36 7.53
C ALA A 38 12.67 11.31 8.43
N CYS A 39 11.55 10.82 8.96
CA CYS A 39 10.53 11.61 9.64
C CYS A 39 10.22 11.05 11.03
N ALA A 40 10.10 11.94 12.03
CA ALA A 40 9.82 11.56 13.42
C ALA A 40 8.46 10.88 13.59
N SER A 41 7.42 11.35 12.91
CA SER A 41 6.08 10.75 13.01
C SER A 41 6.05 9.33 12.42
N ASN A 42 6.84 9.06 11.38
CA ASN A 42 7.00 7.72 10.84
C ASN A 42 7.72 6.81 11.83
N LEU A 43 8.80 7.31 12.47
CA LEU A 43 9.55 6.55 13.46
C LEU A 43 8.69 6.21 14.68
N LEU A 44 7.96 7.18 15.22
CA LEU A 44 7.05 6.97 16.35
C LEU A 44 6.00 5.91 16.01
N ARG A 45 5.38 6.02 14.83
CA ARG A 45 4.44 4.99 14.35
C ARG A 45 5.10 3.62 14.23
N HIS A 46 6.33 3.54 13.75
CA HIS A 46 7.06 2.28 13.70
C HIS A 46 7.26 1.68 15.09
N VAL A 47 7.68 2.48 16.07
CA VAL A 47 7.85 2.02 17.46
C VAL A 47 6.52 1.50 18.02
N HIS A 48 5.46 2.29 17.92
CA HIS A 48 4.13 1.91 18.43
C HIS A 48 3.59 0.64 17.76
N THR A 49 3.82 0.45 16.45
CA THR A 49 3.23 -0.69 15.71
C THR A 49 4.09 -1.96 15.75
N VAL A 50 5.42 -1.83 15.77
CA VAL A 50 6.34 -2.97 15.67
C VAL A 50 6.78 -3.45 17.06
N HIS A 51 7.07 -2.53 17.97
CA HIS A 51 7.65 -2.85 19.28
C HIS A 51 6.60 -2.87 20.39
N GLU A 52 5.74 -1.86 20.47
CA GLU A 52 4.78 -1.73 21.58
C GLU A 52 3.42 -2.36 21.29
N LYS A 53 3.13 -2.67 20.01
CA LYS A 53 1.86 -3.25 19.56
C LYS A 53 0.62 -2.44 19.98
N ILE A 54 0.76 -1.12 20.07
CA ILE A 54 -0.34 -0.22 20.43
C ILE A 54 -1.39 -0.24 19.32
N ALA A 55 -2.60 -0.67 19.68
CA ALA A 55 -3.75 -0.62 18.79
C ALA A 55 -4.22 0.83 18.62
N VAL A 56 -4.30 1.29 17.36
CA VAL A 56 -4.86 2.60 17.01
C VAL A 56 -6.36 2.54 16.74
N LYS A 57 -6.87 1.35 16.43
CA LYS A 57 -8.29 1.04 16.24
C LYS A 57 -8.58 -0.37 16.71
N SER A 58 -9.77 -0.58 17.24
CA SER A 58 -10.26 -1.89 17.64
C SER A 58 -11.58 -2.17 16.95
N CYS A 59 -11.80 -3.43 16.57
CA CYS A 59 -13.08 -3.91 16.09
C CYS A 59 -13.97 -4.18 17.29
N GLU A 60 -15.06 -3.41 17.45
CA GLU A 60 -16.02 -3.62 18.53
C GLU A 60 -16.69 -5.01 18.45
N PRO A 61 -17.17 -5.48 17.28
CA PRO A 61 -17.78 -6.81 17.18
C PRO A 61 -16.92 -8.00 17.63
N CYS A 62 -15.60 -7.95 17.48
CA CYS A 62 -14.72 -9.10 17.80
C CYS A 62 -13.55 -8.78 18.73
N GLY A 63 -13.45 -7.55 19.25
CA GLY A 63 -12.38 -7.09 20.14
C GLY A 63 -10.99 -6.97 19.51
N LYS A 64 -10.82 -7.31 18.23
CA LYS A 64 -9.50 -7.36 17.60
C LYS A 64 -8.89 -5.96 17.44
N GLY A 65 -7.68 -5.77 17.98
CA GLY A 65 -6.90 -4.53 17.85
C GLY A 65 -6.09 -4.47 16.55
N PHE A 66 -5.92 -3.27 16.00
CA PHE A 66 -5.17 -2.99 14.79
C PHE A 66 -4.19 -1.85 15.01
N THR A 67 -2.96 -2.05 14.57
CA THR A 67 -1.89 -1.04 14.65
C THR A 67 -1.92 -0.04 13.49
N THR A 68 -2.77 -0.27 12.47
CA THR A 68 -2.95 0.65 11.33
C THR A 68 -4.43 0.84 10.98
N LYS A 69 -4.80 2.06 10.56
CA LYS A 69 -6.17 2.38 10.11
C LYS A 69 -6.56 1.58 8.86
N SER A 70 -5.64 1.40 7.91
CA SER A 70 -5.88 0.61 6.70
C SER A 70 -6.15 -0.86 7.02
N GLY A 71 -5.41 -1.44 7.96
CA GLY A 71 -5.64 -2.81 8.44
C GLY A 71 -7.01 -2.96 9.09
N TYR A 72 -7.41 -2.01 9.95
CA TYR A 72 -8.74 -1.98 10.54
C TYR A 72 -9.85 -1.89 9.49
N ILE A 73 -9.78 -0.94 8.54
CA ILE A 73 -10.78 -0.80 7.48
C ILE A 73 -10.87 -2.06 6.63
N SER A 74 -9.73 -2.66 6.27
CA SER A 74 -9.70 -3.92 5.54
C SER A 74 -10.43 -5.02 6.30
N HIS A 75 -10.15 -5.16 7.59
CA HIS A 75 -10.81 -6.15 8.43
C HIS A 75 -12.32 -5.92 8.51
N MET A 76 -12.77 -4.68 8.70
CA MET A 76 -14.20 -4.36 8.73
C MET A 76 -14.89 -4.75 7.41
N ARG A 77 -14.25 -4.51 6.27
CA ARG A 77 -14.79 -4.91 4.96
C ARG A 77 -14.82 -6.42 4.77
N THR A 78 -13.75 -7.13 5.11
CA THR A 78 -13.63 -8.57 4.80
C THR A 78 -14.34 -9.46 5.79
N HIS A 79 -14.40 -9.07 7.07
CA HIS A 79 -14.96 -9.89 8.13
C HIS A 79 -16.37 -9.45 8.53
N HIS A 80 -16.70 -8.17 8.39
CA HIS A 80 -18.00 -7.64 8.79
C HIS A 80 -18.81 -7.05 7.63
N ASN A 81 -18.28 -7.05 6.40
CA ASN A 81 -18.90 -6.42 5.23
C ASN A 81 -19.25 -4.93 5.43
N ILE A 82 -18.49 -4.24 6.28
CA ILE A 82 -18.69 -2.83 6.60
C ILE A 82 -17.70 -1.95 5.83
N GLY A 83 -18.26 -0.97 5.11
CA GLY A 83 -17.53 0.08 4.39
C GLY A 83 -17.45 -0.13 2.89
N ASP A 84 -16.98 0.89 2.19
CA ASP A 84 -16.99 0.91 0.72
C ASP A 84 -16.13 -0.19 0.11
N GLN A 85 -16.70 -0.90 -0.83
CA GLN A 85 -16.00 -1.87 -1.66
C GLN A 85 -15.56 -1.24 -2.99
N TYR A 86 -14.60 -1.86 -3.64
CA TYR A 86 -14.07 -1.41 -4.91
C TYR A 86 -14.66 -2.25 -6.03
N GLN A 87 -15.68 -1.73 -6.70
CA GLN A 87 -16.31 -2.41 -7.83
C GLN A 87 -15.56 -2.15 -9.14
N CYS A 88 -15.34 -3.19 -9.93
CA CYS A 88 -14.90 -3.06 -11.32
C CYS A 88 -16.04 -2.46 -12.15
N GLU A 89 -15.79 -1.34 -12.82
CA GLU A 89 -16.83 -0.67 -13.60
C GLU A 89 -17.21 -1.44 -14.87
N ILE A 90 -16.30 -2.28 -15.39
CA ILE A 90 -16.44 -3.05 -16.63
C ILE A 90 -17.27 -4.33 -16.40
N CYS A 91 -16.88 -5.18 -15.45
CA CYS A 91 -17.57 -6.46 -15.20
C CYS A 91 -18.31 -6.54 -13.86
N LYS A 92 -18.43 -5.42 -13.13
CA LYS A 92 -19.14 -5.31 -11.85
C LYS A 92 -18.62 -6.19 -10.70
N LYS A 93 -17.52 -6.92 -10.90
CA LYS A 93 -16.84 -7.70 -9.83
C LYS A 93 -16.38 -6.80 -8.69
N ILE A 94 -16.62 -7.25 -7.46
CA ILE A 94 -16.36 -6.50 -6.22
C ILE A 94 -15.03 -6.93 -5.61
N PHE A 95 -14.28 -5.95 -5.07
CA PHE A 95 -12.99 -6.16 -4.41
C PHE A 95 -12.93 -5.44 -3.06
N ASN A 96 -12.21 -6.02 -2.10
CA ASN A 96 -12.01 -5.42 -0.77
C ASN A 96 -10.86 -4.38 -0.75
N HIS A 97 -10.04 -4.34 -1.81
CA HIS A 97 -8.91 -3.42 -1.96
C HIS A 97 -8.89 -2.77 -3.35
N ALA A 98 -8.52 -1.47 -3.38
CA ALA A 98 -8.37 -0.72 -4.62
C ALA A 98 -7.29 -1.29 -5.56
N SER A 99 -6.19 -1.77 -4.98
CA SER A 99 -5.09 -2.41 -5.72
C SER A 99 -5.57 -3.68 -6.44
N GLY A 100 -6.32 -4.54 -5.74
CA GLY A 100 -6.89 -5.76 -6.32
C GLY A 100 -7.83 -5.46 -7.49
N ARG A 101 -8.71 -4.44 -7.35
CA ARG A 101 -9.55 -3.98 -8.46
C ARG A 101 -8.70 -3.48 -9.64
N ARG A 102 -7.69 -2.65 -9.38
CA ARG A 102 -6.82 -2.08 -10.43
C ARG A 102 -6.08 -3.18 -11.19
N GLU A 103 -5.50 -4.12 -10.47
CA GLU A 103 -4.79 -5.27 -11.04
C GLU A 103 -5.75 -6.13 -11.87
N HIS A 104 -6.94 -6.42 -11.35
CA HIS A 104 -7.98 -7.12 -12.10
C HIS A 104 -8.33 -6.40 -13.41
N ILE A 105 -8.53 -5.08 -13.36
CA ILE A 105 -8.83 -4.29 -14.56
C ILE A 105 -7.69 -4.41 -15.58
N GLN A 106 -6.44 -4.24 -15.14
CA GLN A 106 -5.28 -4.36 -16.02
C GLN A 106 -5.15 -5.77 -16.63
N ARG A 107 -5.34 -6.83 -15.84
CA ARG A 107 -5.14 -8.23 -16.28
C ARG A 107 -6.30 -8.79 -17.08
N MET A 108 -7.53 -8.44 -16.72
CA MET A 108 -8.73 -9.07 -17.28
C MET A 108 -9.33 -8.25 -18.42
N HIS A 109 -9.23 -6.93 -18.38
CA HIS A 109 -9.89 -6.06 -19.36
C HIS A 109 -8.92 -5.38 -20.34
N PHE A 110 -7.69 -5.08 -19.90
CA PHE A 110 -6.70 -4.37 -20.73
C PHE A 110 -5.42 -5.17 -21.01
N ALA A 111 -5.37 -6.45 -20.64
CA ALA A 111 -4.19 -7.25 -20.94
C ALA A 111 -4.18 -7.65 -22.41
N GLU A 112 -3.24 -7.07 -23.14
CA GLU A 112 -2.79 -7.59 -24.42
C GLU A 112 -2.12 -8.94 -24.20
N TYR A 113 -2.42 -9.92 -25.06
CA TYR A 113 -1.74 -11.20 -25.03
C TYR A 113 -0.29 -10.99 -25.48
N LYS A 114 0.67 -11.29 -24.60
CA LYS A 114 2.10 -11.05 -24.85
C LYS A 114 2.86 -12.31 -25.23
N TYR A 115 2.25 -13.47 -25.03
CA TYR A 115 2.88 -14.76 -25.26
C TYR A 115 2.04 -15.58 -26.22
N GLU A 116 2.68 -16.29 -27.14
CA GLU A 116 2.05 -17.16 -28.12
C GLU A 116 2.64 -18.56 -28.01
N CYS A 117 1.77 -19.57 -27.99
CA CYS A 117 2.21 -20.96 -28.06
C CYS A 117 2.88 -21.21 -29.41
N GLN A 118 4.08 -21.79 -29.42
CA GLN A 118 4.78 -22.11 -30.66
C GLN A 118 4.19 -23.33 -31.40
N ILE A 119 3.26 -24.05 -30.78
CA ILE A 119 2.69 -25.32 -31.29
C ILE A 119 1.20 -25.15 -31.66
N CYS A 120 0.53 -24.12 -31.16
CA CYS A 120 -0.90 -23.89 -31.45
C CYS A 120 -1.24 -22.39 -31.44
N PRO A 121 -2.39 -21.95 -31.99
CA PRO A 121 -2.71 -20.52 -32.10
C PRO A 121 -3.13 -19.86 -30.77
N LYS A 122 -2.88 -20.51 -29.62
CA LYS A 122 -3.24 -19.97 -28.31
C LYS A 122 -2.28 -18.86 -27.91
N LYS A 123 -2.87 -17.75 -27.43
CA LYS A 123 -2.14 -16.63 -26.86
C LYS A 123 -2.42 -16.54 -25.37
N PHE A 124 -1.38 -16.23 -24.60
CA PHE A 124 -1.41 -16.19 -23.14
C PHE A 124 -1.01 -14.81 -22.62
N LYS A 125 -1.52 -14.52 -21.41
CA LYS A 125 -1.25 -13.28 -20.68
C LYS A 125 -0.09 -13.42 -19.70
N ASP A 126 0.31 -14.65 -19.37
CA ASP A 126 1.41 -15.00 -18.45
C ASP A 126 2.29 -16.10 -19.08
N ARG A 127 3.56 -16.19 -18.67
CA ARG A 127 4.53 -17.18 -19.19
C ARG A 127 4.30 -18.59 -18.61
N ASN A 128 3.63 -18.69 -17.47
CA ASN A 128 3.36 -19.95 -16.76
C ASN A 128 1.95 -20.52 -17.02
N ALA A 129 1.27 -20.03 -18.06
CA ALA A 129 -0.11 -20.40 -18.40
C ALA A 129 -0.19 -21.63 -19.31
#